data_AF-A0A3P8JSK8-F1
#
_entry.id   AF-A0A3P8JSK8-F1
#
_cell.length_a   1.000
_cell.length_b   1.000
_cell.length_c   1.000
_cell.angle_alpha   90.00
_cell.angle_beta   90.00
_cell.angle_gamma   90.00
#
_symmetry.space_group_name_H-M   'P 1'
#
loop_
_entity.id
_entity.type
_entity.pdbx_description
1 polymer ?
#
loop_
_entity_poly.entity_id
_entity_poly.type
_entity_poly.pdbx_seq_one_letter_code
_entity_poly.pdbx_strand_id
1 'polypeptide(L)'
;MLCPGKAWDRSPCGTGTSAKLACLAEDGKLRPGELWQQASIIGSRFTASYAREAAGIIPTIRGEAWVCGDSRLILNPEDPFCWGIVP
;
A
#
# COMPACT_ATOMS: atom_id res chain seq x y z
N MET A 1 8.12 1.77 -0.02
CA MET A 1 7.61 2.89 0.80
C MET A 1 8.00 2.63 2.24
N LEU A 2 8.36 3.66 3.00
CA LEU A 2 8.72 3.52 4.41
C LEU A 2 7.46 3.64 5.25
N CYS A 3 7.06 2.55 5.90
CA CYS A 3 5.95 2.53 6.83
C CYS A 3 6.35 3.12 8.18
N PRO A 4 5.38 3.63 8.98
CA PRO A 4 5.61 3.90 10.40
C PRO A 4 6.31 2.72 11.09
N GLY A 5 7.29 3.01 11.96
CA GLY A 5 8.13 1.98 12.57
C GLY A 5 9.42 1.63 11.80
N LYS A 6 9.81 2.45 10.82
CA LYS A 6 11.03 2.27 10.00
C LYS A 6 11.06 0.95 9.21
N ALA A 7 9.89 0.40 8.91
CA ALA A 7 9.75 -0.84 8.14
C ALA A 7 9.54 -0.53 6.65
N TRP A 8 10.15 -1.32 5.78
CA TRP A 8 9.90 -1.23 4.34
C TRP A 8 8.67 -2.04 3.94
N ASP A 9 7.76 -1.43 3.19
CA ASP A 9 6.66 -2.14 2.55
C ASP A 9 7.19 -3.07 1.45
N ARG A 10 6.73 -4.32 1.46
CA ARG A 10 7.05 -5.33 0.45
C ARG A 10 6.11 -5.23 -0.75
N SER A 11 4.94 -4.64 -0.58
CA SER A 11 4.06 -4.28 -1.68
C SER A 11 4.51 -2.97 -2.33
N PRO A 12 3.96 -2.61 -3.50
CA PRO A 12 4.18 -1.29 -4.10
C PRO A 12 3.59 -0.14 -3.26
N CYS A 13 2.88 -0.46 -2.18
CA CYS A 13 2.18 0.44 -1.27
C CYS A 13 1.01 1.18 -1.93
N GLY A 14 -0.23 0.85 -1.56
CA GLY A 14 -1.43 1.43 -2.18
C GLY A 14 -1.57 2.95 -1.95
N THR A 15 -1.33 3.42 -0.73
CA THR A 15 -1.39 4.85 -0.39
C THR A 15 -0.22 5.62 -1.01
N GLY A 16 0.99 5.04 -1.01
CA GLY A 16 2.14 5.61 -1.71
C GLY A 16 1.91 5.71 -3.23
N THR A 17 1.28 4.70 -3.83
CA THR A 17 0.88 4.70 -5.24
C THR A 17 -0.14 5.80 -5.51
N SER A 18 -1.16 5.94 -4.64
CA SER A 18 -2.18 6.99 -4.74
C SER A 18 -1.57 8.40 -4.71
N ALA A 19 -0.65 8.66 -3.78
CA ALA A 19 0.08 9.92 -3.71
C ALA A 19 0.92 10.17 -4.98
N LYS A 20 1.56 9.12 -5.50
CA LYS A 20 2.31 9.22 -6.76
C LYS A 20 1.42 9.59 -7.95
N LEU A 21 0.22 9.00 -8.05
CA LEU A 21 -0.75 9.37 -9.08
C LEU A 21 -1.16 10.83 -8.98
N ALA A 22 -1.37 11.35 -7.76
CA ALA A 22 -1.72 12.76 -7.55
C ALA A 22 -0.62 13.70 -8.06
N CYS A 23 0.65 13.42 -7.76
CA CYS A 23 1.78 14.18 -8.30
C CYS A 23 1.85 14.09 -9.84
N LEU A 24 1.69 12.89 -10.42
CA LEU A 24 1.74 12.71 -11.88
C LEU A 24 0.57 13.42 -12.59
N ALA A 25 -0.59 13.44 -11.95
CA ALA A 25 -1.79 14.12 -12.43
C ALA A 25 -1.60 15.64 -12.46
N GLU A 26 -1.04 16.22 -11.39
CA GLU A 26 -0.72 17.65 -11.31
C GLU A 26 0.38 18.04 -12.30
N ASP A 27 1.41 17.20 -12.44
CA ASP A 27 2.49 17.39 -13.42
C ASP A 27 2.05 17.18 -14.88
N GLY A 28 0.81 16.76 -15.13
CA GLY A 28 0.30 16.44 -16.48
C GLY A 28 0.97 15.22 -17.14
N LYS A 29 1.67 14.39 -16.36
CA LYS A 29 2.46 13.23 -16.83
C LYS A 29 1.65 11.95 -16.96
N LEU A 30 0.44 11.91 -16.42
CA LEU A 30 -0.48 10.78 -16.51
C LEU A 30 -1.89 11.32 -16.73
N ARG A 31 -2.60 10.85 -17.76
CA ARG A 31 -3.98 11.28 -18.04
C ARG A 31 -5.00 10.54 -17.17
N PRO A 32 -6.18 11.12 -16.90
CA PRO A 32 -7.26 10.40 -16.24
C PRO A 32 -7.60 9.11 -16.99
N GLY A 33 -7.80 8.02 -16.25
CA GLY A 33 -8.07 6.68 -16.79
C GLY A 33 -6.86 5.94 -17.38
N GLU A 34 -5.72 6.61 -17.57
CA GLU A 34 -4.50 5.98 -18.06
C GLU A 34 -3.91 5.03 -17.00
N LEU A 35 -3.44 3.86 -17.44
CA LEU A 35 -2.90 2.84 -16.55
C LEU A 35 -1.46 3.15 -16.15
N TRP A 36 -1.21 3.11 -14.84
CA TRP A 36 0.10 3.19 -14.22
C TRP A 36 0.48 1.84 -13.62
N GLN A 37 1.72 1.41 -13.83
CA GLN A 37 2.28 0.20 -13.22
C GLN A 37 3.28 0.59 -12.14
N GLN A 38 2.95 0.30 -10.88
CA GLN A 38 3.82 0.57 -9.74
C GLN A 38 4.49 -0.73 -9.28
N ALA A 39 5.83 -0.76 -9.29
CA ALA A 39 6.61 -1.89 -8.80
C ALA A 39 7.06 -1.68 -7.34
N SER A 40 7.21 -2.79 -6.60
CA SER A 40 7.83 -2.86 -5.27
C SER A 40 9.30 -3.27 -5.34
N ILE A 41 9.97 -3.28 -4.19
CA ILE A 41 11.37 -3.72 -4.06
C ILE A 41 11.56 -5.23 -4.26
N ILE A 42 10.51 -6.04 -4.05
CA ILE A 42 10.56 -7.50 -4.27
C ILE A 42 10.00 -7.90 -5.64
N GLY A 43 9.72 -6.92 -6.53
CA GLY A 43 9.24 -7.16 -7.89
C GLY A 43 7.73 -7.34 -8.05
N SER A 44 6.94 -7.31 -6.97
CA SER A 44 5.47 -7.30 -7.06
C SER A 44 4.97 -6.00 -7.70
N ARG A 45 3.76 -6.03 -8.29
CA ARG A 45 3.20 -4.91 -9.05
C ARG A 45 1.75 -4.62 -8.70
N PHE A 46 1.39 -3.35 -8.71
CA PHE A 46 0.01 -2.87 -8.75
C PHE A 46 -0.26 -2.18 -10.07
N THR A 47 -1.46 -2.38 -10.60
CA THR A 47 -2.01 -1.56 -11.68
C THR A 47 -2.89 -0.49 -11.06
N ALA A 48 -2.71 0.76 -11.49
CA ALA A 48 -3.45 1.88 -10.94
C ALA A 48 -3.93 2.82 -12.05
N SER A 49 -5.00 3.56 -11.78
CA SER A 49 -5.46 4.68 -12.60
C SER A 49 -6.12 5.71 -11.69
N TYR A 50 -6.54 6.84 -12.25
CA TYR A 50 -7.29 7.83 -11.48
C TYR A 50 -8.40 8.48 -12.30
N ALA A 51 -9.43 8.96 -11.61
CA ALA A 51 -10.42 9.90 -12.13
C ALA A 51 -10.17 11.30 -11.57
N ARG A 52 -10.44 12.35 -12.36
CA ARG A 52 -10.34 13.75 -11.92
C ARG A 52 -11.64 14.15 -11.22
N GLU A 53 -11.52 14.81 -10.07
CA GLU A 53 -12.64 15.44 -9.38
C GLU A 53 -12.31 16.89 -9.00
N ALA A 54 -13.32 17.64 -8.57
CA ALA A 54 -13.16 19.08 -8.25
C ALA A 54 -12.10 19.35 -7.17
N ALA A 55 -11.94 18.44 -6.20
CA ALA A 55 -11.00 18.58 -5.09
C ALA A 55 -9.67 17.81 -5.28
N GLY A 56 -9.43 17.20 -6.44
CA GLY A 56 -8.21 16.44 -6.72
C GLY A 56 -8.43 15.23 -7.61
N ILE A 57 -7.90 14.08 -7.20
CA ILE A 57 -8.07 12.82 -7.92
C ILE A 57 -8.67 11.73 -7.04
N ILE A 58 -9.44 10.83 -7.65
CA ILE A 58 -9.81 9.55 -7.06
C ILE A 58 -8.95 8.45 -7.70
N PRO A 59 -7.95 7.91 -6.98
CA PRO A 59 -7.14 6.80 -7.47
C PRO A 59 -7.87 5.46 -7.31
N THR A 60 -7.72 4.58 -8.29
CA THR A 60 -8.09 3.17 -8.21
C THR A 60 -6.81 2.34 -8.25
N ILE A 61 -6.60 1.50 -7.23
CA ILE A 61 -5.43 0.62 -7.14
C ILE A 61 -5.90 -0.82 -7.20
N ARG A 62 -5.31 -1.62 -8.09
CA ARG A 62 -5.55 -3.06 -8.21
C ARG A 62 -4.29 -3.83 -7.89
N GLY A 63 -4.43 -4.79 -6.99
CA GLY A 63 -3.42 -5.79 -6.66
C GLY A 63 -4.08 -7.15 -6.43
N GLU A 64 -3.28 -8.09 -5.96
CA GLU A 64 -3.70 -9.45 -5.64
C GLU A 64 -3.27 -9.76 -4.19
N ALA A 65 -4.04 -10.62 -3.55
CA ALA A 65 -3.77 -11.12 -2.21
C ALA A 65 -4.11 -12.61 -2.15
N TRP A 66 -3.41 -13.34 -1.28
CA TRP A 66 -3.54 -14.79 -1.13
C TRP A 66 -3.78 -15.14 0.33
N VAL A 67 -4.57 -16.17 0.57
CA VAL A 67 -4.73 -16.73 1.92
C VAL A 67 -3.42 -17.43 2.28
N CYS A 68 -2.73 -16.91 3.30
CA CYS A 68 -1.45 -17.47 3.76
C CYS A 68 -1.60 -18.40 4.97
N GLY A 69 -2.76 -18.42 5.61
CA GLY A 69 -3.02 -19.27 6.77
C GLY A 69 -4.32 -18.90 7.47
N ASP A 70 -4.78 -19.83 8.32
CA ASP A 70 -5.80 -19.61 9.34
C ASP A 70 -5.12 -19.76 10.70
N SER A 71 -5.43 -18.90 11.66
CA SER A 71 -4.68 -18.81 12.92
C SER A 71 -5.56 -18.44 14.09
N ARG A 72 -5.39 -19.16 15.20
CA ARG A 72 -5.97 -18.84 16.50
C ARG A 72 -4.88 -18.34 17.44
N LEU A 73 -4.89 -17.04 17.72
CA LEU A 73 -4.00 -16.44 18.72
C LEU A 73 -4.48 -16.79 20.12
N ILE A 74 -3.58 -17.29 20.97
CA ILE A 74 -3.84 -17.58 22.38
C ILE A 74 -2.90 -16.70 23.20
N LEU A 75 -3.46 -15.81 24.00
CA LEU A 75 -2.71 -14.85 24.82
C LEU A 75 -2.87 -15.24 26.28
N ASN A 76 -1.80 -15.76 26.91
CA ASN A 76 -1.80 -16.03 28.33
C ASN A 76 -1.51 -14.73 29.11
N PRO A 77 -2.38 -14.29 30.02
CA PRO A 77 -2.11 -13.11 30.85
C PRO A 77 -0.85 -13.21 31.71
N GLU A 78 -0.38 -14.43 32.00
CA GLU A 78 0.84 -14.68 32.78
C GLU A 78 2.12 -14.69 31.93
N ASP A 79 2.01 -14.66 30.60
CA ASP A 79 3.18 -14.57 29.72
C ASP A 79 3.76 -13.14 29.73
N PRO A 80 5.02 -12.94 30.18
CA PRO A 80 5.63 -11.61 30.26
C PRO A 80 5.81 -10.95 28.89
N PHE A 81 5.70 -11.71 27.78
CA PHE A 81 5.79 -11.22 26.41
C PHE A 81 4.48 -11.34 25.63
N CYS A 82 3.33 -11.46 26.30
CA CYS A 82 2.01 -11.65 25.66
C CYS A 82 1.66 -10.57 24.61
N TRP A 83 2.22 -9.37 24.73
CA TRP A 83 2.01 -8.24 23.79
C TRP A 83 3.22 -7.97 22.89
N GLY A 84 4.14 -8.92 22.80
CA GLY A 84 5.41 -8.77 22.10
C GLY A 84 6.46 -8.07 22.94
N ILE A 85 7.63 -7.86 22.33
CA ILE A 85 8.75 -7.13 22.92
C ILE A 85 8.60 -5.63 22.64
N VAL A 86 8.81 -4.81 23.66
CA VAL A 86 8.92 -3.35 23.47
C VAL A 86 10.30 -2.99 22.92
N PRO A 87 10.41 -1.95 22.08
CA PRO A 87 11.69 -1.47 21.55
C PRO A 87 12.69 -1.02 22.62
#